data_AF-A0A381X115-F1
#
_entry.id   AF-A0A381X115-F1
#
_cell.length_a   1.000
_cell.length_b   1.000
_cell.length_c   1.000
_cell.angle_alpha   90.00
_cell.angle_beta   90.00
_cell.angle_gamma   90.00
#
_symmetry.space_group_name_H-M   'P 1'
#
loop_
_entity.id
_entity.type
_entity.pdbx_description
1 polymer ?
#
loop_
_entity_poly.entity_id
_entity_poly.type
_entity_poly.pdbx_seq_one_letter_code
_entity_poly.pdbx_strand_id
1 'polypeptide(L)'
;MFFIIAIGMLWIMHGYVAWRFIPALGFSSSQTILAYTAVFILSLLPILPIALRMSGNESKLIDKFSFVGYTSLGFFTLSFFIFVAKDLVFQLIALFGHIINEDNPFDNSKRDFIKKSINI
;
A
#
# COMPACT_ATOMS: atom_id res chain seq x y z
N MET A 1 -5.85 -8.57 23.61
CA MET A 1 -4.67 -8.76 22.73
C MET A 1 -5.08 -8.94 21.27
N PHE A 2 -5.94 -9.92 20.95
CA PHE A 2 -6.39 -10.18 19.56
C PHE A 2 -6.95 -8.95 18.82
N PHE A 3 -7.92 -8.23 19.40
CA PHE A 3 -8.53 -7.06 18.74
C PHE A 3 -7.55 -5.93 18.43
N ILE A 4 -6.58 -5.70 19.32
CA ILE A 4 -5.55 -4.66 19.12
C ILE A 4 -4.68 -5.03 17.91
N ILE A 5 -4.24 -6.30 17.84
CA ILE A 5 -3.45 -6.80 16.71
C ILE A 5 -4.27 -6.73 15.41
N ALA A 6 -5.54 -7.14 15.45
CA ALA A 6 -6.43 -7.11 14.29
C ALA A 6 -6.65 -5.67 13.76
N ILE A 7 -6.91 -4.71 14.65
CA ILE A 7 -7.03 -3.28 14.31
C ILE A 7 -5.71 -2.76 13.72
N GLY A 8 -4.59 -3.08 14.35
CA GLY A 8 -3.27 -2.69 13.86
C GLY A 8 -3.01 -3.19 12.44
N MET A 9 -3.28 -4.47 12.17
CA MET A 9 -3.15 -5.04 10.83
C MET A 9 -4.11 -4.40 9.83
N LEU A 10 -5.37 -4.18 10.22
CA LEU A 10 -6.38 -3.50 9.39
C LEU A 10 -5.90 -2.10 8.97
N TRP A 11 -5.39 -1.31 9.91
CA TRP A 11 -4.90 0.04 9.65
C TRP A 11 -3.64 0.04 8.81
N ILE A 12 -2.70 -0.88 9.02
CA ILE A 12 -1.51 -1.03 8.18
C ILE A 12 -1.93 -1.31 6.73
N MET A 13 -2.83 -2.27 6.51
CA MET A 13 -3.28 -2.63 5.15
C MET A 13 -4.04 -1.49 4.48
N HIS A 14 -5.05 -0.92 5.14
CA HIS A 14 -5.87 0.17 4.57
C HIS A 14 -5.03 1.44 4.37
N GLY A 15 -4.18 1.79 5.34
CA GLY A 15 -3.29 2.94 5.27
C GLY A 15 -2.27 2.82 4.16
N TYR A 16 -1.66 1.64 3.99
CA TYR A 16 -0.71 1.39 2.90
C TYR A 16 -1.38 1.55 1.53
N VAL A 17 -2.54 0.94 1.34
CA VAL A 17 -3.32 1.07 0.09
C VAL A 17 -3.72 2.52 -0.15
N ALA A 18 -4.22 3.23 0.87
CA ALA A 18 -4.60 4.63 0.75
C ALA A 18 -3.43 5.51 0.34
N TRP A 19 -2.26 5.31 0.96
CA TRP A 19 -1.05 6.07 0.64
C TRP A 19 -0.58 5.80 -0.80
N ARG A 20 -0.69 4.56 -1.31
CA ARG A 20 -0.33 4.26 -2.70
C ARG A 20 -1.37 4.75 -3.71
N PHE A 21 -2.65 4.68 -3.36
CA PHE A 21 -3.75 4.90 -4.30
C PHE A 21 -4.20 6.37 -4.37
N ILE A 22 -4.39 7.05 -3.23
CA ILE A 22 -4.98 8.40 -3.19
C ILE A 22 -4.11 9.44 -3.91
N PRO A 23 -2.77 9.50 -3.72
CA PRO A 23 -1.93 10.45 -4.45
C PRO A 23 -1.93 10.22 -5.97
N ALA A 24 -2.13 8.97 -6.41
CA ALA A 24 -2.16 8.62 -7.83
C ALA A 24 -3.40 9.15 -8.56
N LEU A 25 -4.45 9.54 -7.83
CA LEU A 25 -5.70 10.06 -8.40
C LEU A 25 -5.65 11.58 -8.71
N GLY A 26 -4.61 12.28 -8.26
CA GLY A 26 -4.44 13.72 -8.55
C GLY A 26 -5.53 14.62 -7.92
N PHE A 27 -6.06 14.23 -6.77
CA PHE A 27 -7.10 14.99 -6.06
C PHE A 27 -6.63 16.35 -5.54
N SER A 28 -7.58 17.30 -5.43
CA SER A 28 -7.37 18.55 -4.70
C SER A 28 -7.25 18.30 -3.18
N SER A 29 -6.62 19.23 -2.45
CA SER A 29 -6.36 19.07 -1.00
C SER A 29 -7.60 18.67 -0.18
N SER A 30 -8.74 19.31 -0.45
CA SER A 30 -10.02 18.98 0.24
C SER A 30 -10.50 17.56 -0.07
N GLN A 31 -10.42 17.14 -1.33
CA GLN A 31 -10.80 15.79 -1.75
C GLN A 31 -9.86 14.73 -1.17
N THR A 32 -8.56 15.03 -1.06
CA THR A 32 -7.58 14.14 -0.43
C THR A 32 -7.93 13.87 1.04
N ILE A 33 -8.28 14.92 1.81
CA ILE A 33 -8.69 14.77 3.21
C ILE A 33 -9.96 13.91 3.31
N LEU A 34 -10.94 14.16 2.44
CA LEU A 34 -12.18 13.39 2.41
C LEU A 34 -11.92 11.91 2.07
N ALA A 35 -11.03 11.64 1.12
CA ALA A 35 -10.64 10.29 0.73
C ALA A 35 -9.96 9.54 1.90
N TYR A 36 -8.99 10.15 2.58
CA TYR A 36 -8.35 9.53 3.75
C TYR A 36 -9.35 9.28 4.88
N THR A 37 -10.27 10.21 5.12
CA THR A 37 -11.33 10.06 6.12
C THR A 37 -12.27 8.90 5.76
N ALA A 38 -12.66 8.77 4.49
CA ALA A 38 -13.48 7.66 4.01
C ALA A 38 -12.77 6.32 4.20
N VAL A 39 -11.47 6.22 3.86
CA VAL A 39 -10.69 4.98 4.10
C VAL A 39 -10.61 4.66 5.58
N PHE A 40 -10.41 5.66 6.44
CA PHE A 40 -10.40 5.45 7.89
C PHE A 40 -11.72 4.85 8.39
N ILE A 41 -12.87 5.39 7.96
CA ILE A 41 -14.19 4.85 8.30
C ILE A 41 -14.35 3.41 7.78
N LEU A 42 -13.95 3.16 6.53
CA LEU A 42 -14.00 1.83 5.93
C LEU A 42 -13.12 0.81 6.65
N SER A 43 -11.99 1.23 7.23
CA SER A 43 -11.09 0.35 7.98
C SER A 43 -11.69 -0.16 9.30
N LEU A 44 -12.63 0.60 9.89
CA LEU A 44 -13.33 0.23 11.13
C LEU A 44 -14.55 -0.65 10.87
N LEU A 45 -15.11 -0.56 9.65
CA LEU A 45 -16.35 -1.21 9.27
C LEU A 45 -16.34 -2.75 9.41
N PRO A 46 -15.25 -3.49 9.14
CA PRO A 46 -15.20 -4.94 9.31
C PRO A 46 -15.28 -5.38 10.79
N ILE A 47 -14.84 -4.54 11.72
CA ILE A 47 -14.82 -4.86 13.15
C ILE A 47 -16.19 -4.67 13.79
N LEU A 48 -16.95 -3.69 13.30
CA LEU A 48 -18.24 -3.31 13.87
C LEU A 48 -19.24 -4.49 13.89
N PRO A 49 -19.47 -5.27 12.81
CA PRO A 49 -20.34 -6.43 12.84
C PRO A 49 -19.87 -7.53 13.79
N ILE A 50 -18.55 -7.73 13.92
CA ILE A 50 -17.97 -8.74 14.83
C ILE A 50 -18.28 -8.35 16.26
N ALA A 51 -18.04 -7.09 16.64
CA ALA A 51 -18.32 -6.58 17.98
C ALA A 51 -19.82 -6.64 18.31
N LEU A 52 -20.69 -6.27 17.37
CA LEU A 52 -22.15 -6.31 17.56
C LEU A 52 -22.66 -7.75 17.72
N ARG A 53 -22.16 -8.70 16.93
CA ARG A 53 -22.53 -10.12 17.08
C ARG A 53 -22.04 -10.71 18.41
N MET A 54 -20.87 -10.31 18.89
CA MET A 54 -20.40 -10.71 20.23
C MET A 54 -21.32 -10.23 21.37
N SER A 55 -22.04 -9.12 21.17
CA SER A 55 -23.02 -8.60 22.13
C SER A 55 -24.39 -9.30 22.06
N GLY A 56 -24.55 -10.31 21.19
CA GLY A 56 -25.82 -11.03 21.00
C GLY A 56 -26.82 -10.29 20.11
N ASN A 57 -26.40 -9.23 19.42
CA ASN A 57 -27.28 -8.50 18.50
C ASN A 57 -27.23 -9.17 17.11
N GLU A 58 -28.31 -9.83 16.74
CA GLU A 58 -28.49 -10.44 15.43
C GLU A 58 -29.62 -9.73 14.69
N SER A 59 -29.27 -8.70 13.92
CA SER A 59 -30.24 -7.92 13.15
C SER A 59 -29.88 -7.90 11.67
N LYS A 60 -30.90 -7.79 10.81
CA LYS A 60 -30.73 -7.60 9.37
C LYS A 60 -29.87 -6.38 9.01
N LEU A 61 -29.76 -5.40 9.91
CA LEU A 61 -28.86 -4.25 9.73
C LEU A 61 -27.40 -4.66 9.85
N ILE A 62 -27.07 -5.53 10.80
CA ILE A 62 -25.70 -6.03 10.99
C ILE A 62 -25.25 -6.85 9.79
N ASP A 63 -26.16 -7.57 9.13
CA ASP A 63 -25.83 -8.30 7.90
C ASP A 63 -25.50 -7.37 6.74
N LYS A 64 -26.18 -6.23 6.63
CA LYS A 64 -25.84 -5.19 5.63
C LYS A 64 -24.48 -4.56 5.95
N PHE A 65 -24.22 -4.21 7.21
CA PHE A 65 -22.90 -3.71 7.62
C PHE A 65 -21.79 -4.75 7.40
N SER A 66 -22.07 -6.02 7.66
CA SER A 66 -21.17 -7.14 7.38
C SER A 66 -20.84 -7.23 5.91
N PHE A 67 -21.84 -7.14 5.05
CA PHE A 67 -21.65 -7.21 3.60
C PHE A 67 -20.71 -6.09 3.13
N VAL A 68 -20.97 -4.84 3.52
CA VAL A 68 -20.13 -3.71 3.12
C VAL A 68 -18.73 -3.80 3.74
N GLY A 69 -18.65 -4.13 5.04
CA GLY A 69 -17.40 -4.25 5.78
C GLY A 69 -16.49 -5.32 5.20
N TYR A 70 -17.00 -6.54 4.99
CA TYR A 70 -16.19 -7.64 4.46
C TYR A 70 -15.85 -7.48 2.98
N THR A 71 -16.73 -6.86 2.18
CA THR A 71 -16.40 -6.52 0.78
C THR A 71 -15.29 -5.48 0.73
N SER A 72 -15.37 -4.42 1.55
CA SER A 72 -14.30 -3.43 1.68
C SER A 72 -12.99 -4.09 2.12
N LEU A 73 -13.04 -4.94 3.15
CA LEU A 73 -11.86 -5.69 3.61
C LEU A 73 -11.23 -6.52 2.49
N GLY A 74 -12.04 -7.24 1.71
CA GLY A 74 -11.59 -8.01 0.56
C GLY A 74 -10.91 -7.14 -0.49
N PHE A 75 -11.49 -5.98 -0.81
CA PHE A 75 -10.89 -5.02 -1.75
C PHE A 75 -9.51 -4.53 -1.25
N PHE A 76 -9.43 -4.02 -0.02
CA PHE A 76 -8.18 -3.48 0.52
C PHE A 76 -7.09 -4.55 0.69
N THR A 77 -7.45 -5.76 1.11
CA THR A 77 -6.48 -6.87 1.23
C THR A 77 -5.94 -7.28 -0.13
N LEU A 78 -6.79 -7.41 -1.15
CA LEU A 78 -6.35 -7.75 -2.50
C LEU A 78 -5.46 -6.64 -3.10
N SER A 79 -5.87 -5.37 -2.97
CA SER A 79 -5.05 -4.24 -3.42
C SER A 79 -3.71 -4.17 -2.68
N PHE A 80 -3.69 -4.44 -1.38
CA PHE A 80 -2.47 -4.51 -0.58
C PHE A 80 -1.49 -5.53 -1.17
N PHE A 81 -1.96 -6.76 -1.42
CA PHE A 81 -1.12 -7.80 -2.01
C PHE A 81 -0.65 -7.45 -3.42
N ILE A 82 -1.50 -6.82 -4.25
CA ILE A 82 -1.09 -6.36 -5.59
C ILE A 82 0.05 -5.35 -5.49
N PHE A 83 -0.05 -4.36 -4.61
CA PHE A 83 1.00 -3.36 -4.45
C PHE A 83 2.28 -3.93 -3.86
N VAL A 84 2.18 -4.80 -2.85
CA VAL A 84 3.35 -5.48 -2.28
C VAL A 84 4.02 -6.37 -3.32
N ALA A 85 3.26 -7.17 -4.07
CA ALA A 85 3.79 -8.02 -5.13
C ALA A 85 4.47 -7.20 -6.23
N LYS A 86 3.84 -6.10 -6.66
CA LYS A 86 4.43 -5.15 -7.61
C LYS A 86 5.80 -4.66 -7.10
N ASP A 87 5.85 -4.16 -5.88
CA ASP A 87 7.08 -3.61 -5.31
C ASP A 87 8.18 -4.68 -5.15
N LEU A 88 7.80 -5.90 -4.75
CA LEU A 88 8.73 -7.04 -4.70
C LEU A 88 9.28 -7.40 -6.08
N VAL A 89 8.45 -7.39 -7.13
CA VAL A 89 8.90 -7.65 -8.51
C VAL A 89 9.92 -6.60 -8.95
N PHE A 90 9.66 -5.31 -8.70
CA PHE A 90 10.62 -4.25 -9.03
C PHE A 90 11.94 -4.40 -8.25
N GLN A 91 11.87 -4.74 -6.97
CA GLN A 91 13.07 -4.99 -6.16
C GLN A 91 13.87 -6.20 -6.67
N LEU A 92 13.19 -7.28 -7.06
CA LEU A 92 13.85 -8.45 -7.65
C LEU A 92 14.55 -8.08 -8.96
N ILE A 93 13.87 -7.36 -9.86
CA ILE A 93 14.48 -6.90 -11.12
C ILE A 93 15.72 -6.04 -10.85
N ALA A 94 15.63 -5.11 -9.89
CA ALA A 94 16.77 -4.27 -9.52
C ALA A 94 17.94 -5.08 -8.94
N LEU A 95 17.65 -6.07 -8.09
CA LEU A 95 18.65 -6.95 -7.50
C LEU A 95 19.35 -7.80 -8.59
N PHE A 96 18.60 -8.40 -9.50
CA PHE A 96 19.19 -9.11 -10.64
C PHE A 96 19.98 -8.18 -11.56
N GLY A 97 19.50 -6.95 -11.77
CA GLY A 97 20.22 -5.93 -12.53
C GLY A 97 21.58 -5.59 -11.93
N HIS A 98 21.69 -5.52 -10.61
CA HIS A 98 22.94 -5.25 -9.89
C HIS A 98 23.86 -6.47 -9.79
N ILE A 99 23.31 -7.70 -9.78
CA ILE A 99 24.11 -8.93 -9.81
C ILE A 99 24.68 -9.17 -11.22
N ILE A 100 23.92 -8.86 -12.27
CA ILE A 100 24.32 -9.08 -13.67
C ILE A 100 25.22 -7.97 -14.18
N ASN A 101 24.92 -6.71 -13.84
CA ASN A 101 25.85 -5.61 -14.04
C ASN A 101 26.75 -5.55 -12.80
N GLU A 102 27.84 -6.31 -12.79
CA GLU A 102 29.01 -5.89 -12.02
C GLU A 102 29.26 -4.43 -12.39
N ASP A 103 29.07 -3.52 -11.45
CA ASP A 103 29.49 -2.13 -11.59
C ASP A 103 30.92 -2.18 -12.08
N ASN A 104 31.12 -1.80 -13.35
CA ASN A 104 32.41 -1.84 -14.00
C ASN A 104 33.38 -1.11 -13.06
N PRO A 105 34.34 -1.79 -12.41
CA PRO A 105 35.06 -1.23 -11.25
C PRO A 105 35.95 -0.04 -11.64
N PHE A 106 36.03 0.24 -12.93
CA PHE A 106 36.71 1.38 -13.52
C PHE A 106 35.71 2.51 -13.80
N ASP A 107 35.70 3.49 -12.90
CA ASP A 107 35.15 4.83 -13.14
C ASP A 107 35.86 5.47 -14.35
N ASN A 108 35.26 5.33 -15.52
CA ASN A 108 35.78 5.89 -16.77
C ASN A 108 35.56 7.41 -16.87
N SER A 109 34.87 8.05 -15.92
CA SER A 109 34.64 9.51 -15.91
C SER A 109 35.95 10.29 -15.97
N LYS A 110 36.95 9.87 -15.19
CA LYS A 110 38.29 10.49 -15.18
C LYS A 110 39.01 10.33 -16.52
N ARG A 111 38.83 9.17 -17.16
CA ARG A 111 39.48 8.85 -18.44
C ARG A 111 38.83 9.59 -19.61
N ASP A 112 37.50 9.76 -19.56
CA ASP A 112 36.73 10.50 -20.55
C ASP A 112 36.93 12.01 -20.42
N PHE A 113 37.10 12.53 -19.20
CA PHE A 113 37.54 13.91 -18.98
C PHE A 113 38.90 14.17 -19.63
N ILE A 114 39.89 13.28 -19.41
CA ILE A 114 41.22 13.42 -20.02
C ILE A 114 41.12 13.37 -21.55
N LYS A 115 40.40 12.40 -22.11
CA LYS A 115 40.18 12.33 -23.58
C LYS A 115 39.55 13.61 -24.12
N LYS A 116 38.55 14.16 -23.43
CA LYS A 116 37.89 15.41 -23.84
C LYS A 116 38.81 16.63 -23.72
N SER A 117 39.77 16.60 -22.80
CA SER A 117 40.76 17.68 -22.63
C SER A 117 41.90 17.64 -23.65
N ILE A 118 42.24 16.45 -24.17
CA ILE A 118 43.33 16.25 -25.15
C ILE A 118 42.84 16.39 -26.59
N ASN A 119 41.56 16.13 -26.85
CA ASN A 119 40.96 16.29 -28.18
C ASN A 119 40.64 17.77 -28.44
N ILE A 120 41.69 18.56 -28.73
CA ILE A 120 41.64 19.92 -29.29
C ILE A 120 41.59 19.83 -30.82
#